data_AF-A0A086P964-F1
#
_entry.id   AF-A0A086P964-F1
#
_cell.length_a   1.000
_cell.length_b   1.000
_cell.length_c   1.000
_cell.angle_alpha   90.00
_cell.angle_beta   90.00
_cell.angle_gamma   90.00
#
_symmetry.space_group_name_H-M   'P 1'
#
loop_
_entity.id
_entity.type
_entity.pdbx_description
1 polymer ?
#
loop_
_entity_poly.entity_id
_entity_poly.type
_entity_poly.pdbx_seq_one_letter_code
_entity_poly.pdbx_strand_id
1 'polypeptide(L)' 'MPSTSPWQHHRNAALADDIDFEIIGQELQFLEIELDPGESAIAEAGALVWKDASVGMTVFGDGSGQ' A
#
# COMPACT_ATOMS: atom_id res chain seq x y z
N MET A 1 -17.32 -24.19 -22.94
CA MET A 1 -15.96 -24.22 -22.36
C MET A 1 -15.83 -23.00 -21.48
N PRO A 2 -15.60 -23.11 -20.17
CA PRO A 2 -15.50 -21.93 -19.32
C PRO A 2 -14.22 -21.17 -19.66
N SER A 3 -14.37 -19.89 -19.98
CA SER A 3 -13.29 -18.95 -20.24
C SER A 3 -12.60 -18.63 -18.90
N THR A 4 -11.47 -19.26 -18.65
CA THR A 4 -10.57 -18.87 -17.55
C THR A 4 -9.84 -17.61 -18.01
N SER A 5 -10.30 -16.44 -17.55
CA SER A 5 -9.56 -15.20 -17.74
C SER A 5 -8.34 -15.21 -16.82
N PRO A 6 -7.13 -14.89 -17.31
CA PRO A 6 -5.90 -14.89 -16.51
C PRO A 6 -5.89 -13.82 -15.40
N TRP A 7 -6.90 -12.96 -15.36
CA TRP A 7 -7.06 -11.85 -14.41
C TRP A 7 -8.05 -12.16 -13.27
N GLN A 8 -8.18 -13.42 -12.87
CA GLN A 8 -8.99 -13.79 -11.70
C GLN A 8 -8.10 -13.88 -10.45
N HIS A 9 -8.01 -12.76 -9.71
CA HIS A 9 -7.30 -12.69 -8.44
C HIS A 9 -8.17 -13.29 -7.32
N HIS A 10 -7.70 -14.41 -6.75
CA HIS A 10 -8.26 -14.97 -5.52
C HIS A 10 -7.56 -14.31 -4.32
N ARG A 11 -8.17 -13.27 -3.77
CA ARG A 11 -7.66 -12.55 -2.59
C ARG A 11 -7.52 -13.49 -1.40
N ASN A 12 -6.32 -13.57 -0.83
CA ASN A 12 -6.07 -14.27 0.42
C ASN A 12 -5.73 -13.22 1.49
N ALA A 13 -6.69 -12.88 2.36
CA ALA A 13 -6.58 -11.80 3.33
C ALA A 13 -5.47 -11.96 4.39
N ALA A 14 -4.74 -13.08 4.40
CA ALA A 14 -3.63 -13.36 5.31
C ALA A 14 -2.24 -13.16 4.68
N LEU A 15 -2.16 -12.95 3.36
CA LEU A 15 -0.94 -12.61 2.64
C LEU A 15 -1.13 -11.17 2.15
N ALA A 16 -0.15 -10.30 2.36
CA ALA A 16 -0.11 -9.05 1.61
C ALA A 16 -0.13 -9.45 0.13
N ASP A 17 -1.12 -8.98 -0.62
CA ASP A 17 -1.24 -9.23 -2.06
C ASP A 17 -0.04 -8.56 -2.77
N ASP A 18 0.06 -8.71 -4.09
CA ASP A 18 1.02 -7.91 -4.86
C ASP A 18 0.67 -6.42 -4.70
N ILE A 19 1.58 -5.64 -4.10
CA ILE A 19 1.42 -4.19 -3.90
C ILE A 19 1.81 -3.46 -5.19
N ASP A 20 0.92 -2.63 -5.70
CA ASP A 20 1.19 -1.75 -6.83
C ASP A 20 1.93 -0.49 -6.38
N PHE A 21 3.10 -0.22 -6.99
CA PHE A 21 3.91 0.95 -6.68
C PHE A 21 4.65 1.51 -7.89
N GLU A 22 4.97 2.80 -7.85
CA GLU A 22 5.81 3.47 -8.83
C GLU A 22 6.82 4.41 -8.15
N ILE A 23 8.07 4.41 -8.63
CA ILE A 23 9.09 5.37 -8.21
C ILE A 23 9.12 6.50 -9.23
N ILE A 24 8.80 7.71 -8.78
CA ILE A 24 8.64 8.88 -9.63
C ILE A 24 9.69 9.92 -9.27
N GLY A 25 10.10 10.71 -10.26
CA GLY A 25 11.01 11.84 -10.12
C GLY A 25 12.45 11.51 -10.52
N GLN A 26 13.09 12.42 -11.26
CA GLN A 26 14.50 12.27 -11.65
C GLN A 26 15.45 12.92 -10.64
N GLU A 27 15.09 14.11 -10.14
CA GLU A 27 15.90 14.88 -9.18
C GLU A 27 15.42 14.67 -7.74
N LEU A 28 14.11 14.70 -7.52
CA LEU A 28 13.47 14.44 -6.23
C LEU A 28 12.60 13.19 -6.36
N GLN A 29 13.15 12.08 -5.88
CA GLN A 29 12.48 10.79 -5.96
C GLN A 29 11.47 10.61 -4.83
N PHE A 30 10.31 10.06 -5.18
CA PHE A 30 9.30 9.61 -4.22
C PHE A 30 8.68 8.30 -4.69
N LEU A 31 8.13 7.54 -3.74
CA LEU A 31 7.44 6.29 -3.95
C LEU A 31 5.93 6.54 -3.86
N GLU A 32 5.20 6.27 -4.93
CA GLU A 32 3.75 6.22 -4.94
C GLU A 32 3.30 4.77 -4.72
N ILE A 33 2.33 4.57 -3.83
CA ILE A 33 1.78 3.27 -3.47
C ILE A 33 0.27 3.35 -3.66
N GLU A 34 -0.28 2.45 -4.48
CA GLU A 34 -1.73 2.27 -4.60
C GLU A 34 -2.20 1.23 -3.57
N LEU A 35 -3.33 1.51 -2.93
CA LEU A 35 -3.90 0.64 -1.91
C LEU A 35 -5.29 0.20 -2.33
N ASP A 36 -5.50 -1.11 -2.37
CA ASP A 36 -6.83 -1.68 -2.53
C ASP A 36 -7.64 -1.55 -1.24
N PRO A 37 -8.99 -1.63 -1.33
CA PRO A 37 -9.85 -1.60 -0.14
C PRO A 37 -9.49 -2.72 0.86
N GLY A 38 -8.96 -2.32 2.02
CA GLY A 38 -8.54 -3.21 3.10
C GLY A 38 -7.03 -3.38 3.23
N GLU A 39 -6.25 -2.82 2.30
CA GLU A 39 -4.80 -2.80 2.36
C GLU A 39 -4.25 -1.67 3.23
N SER A 40 -2.99 -1.78 3.61
CA SER A 40 -2.31 -0.79 4.45
C SER A 40 -0.80 -0.83 4.22
N ALA A 41 -0.18 0.35 4.18
CA ALA A 41 1.27 0.50 4.15
C ALA A 41 1.78 1.08 5.47
N ILE A 42 2.99 0.66 5.88
CA ILE A 42 3.69 1.20 7.05
C ILE A 42 4.94 1.93 6.57
N ALA A 43 5.14 3.15 7.05
CA ALA A 43 6.31 3.96 6.75
C ALA A 43 6.78 4.71 8.00
N GLU A 44 8.03 5.16 7.97
CA GLU A 44 8.60 5.97 9.05
C GLU A 44 7.92 7.34 9.16
N ALA A 45 7.94 7.92 10.36
CA ALA A 45 7.42 9.27 10.57
C ALA A 45 8.19 10.27 9.68
N GLY A 46 7.44 11.04 8.88
CA GLY A 46 8.01 12.00 7.93
C GLY A 46 8.29 11.45 6.53
N ALA A 47 8.08 10.15 6.28
CA ALA A 47 8.18 9.58 4.94
C ALA A 47 6.95 9.90 4.06
N LEU A 48 5.80 10.18 4.66
CA LEU A 48 4.58 10.49 3.91
C LEU A 48 4.65 11.91 3.33
N VAL A 49 4.61 12.00 2.00
CA VAL A 49 4.54 13.30 1.29
C VAL A 49 3.09 13.77 1.15
N TRP A 50 2.20 12.90 0.67
CA TRP A 50 0.78 13.18 0.47
C TRP A 50 -0.02 11.87 0.54
N LYS A 51 -1.35 11.98 0.68
CA LYS A 51 -2.28 10.85 0.58
C LYS A 51 -3.62 11.30 0.00
N ASP A 52 -4.37 10.38 -0.58
CA ASP A 52 -5.77 10.62 -0.93
C ASP A 52 -6.66 10.79 0.32
N ALA A 53 -7.82 11.42 0.16
CA ALA A 53 -8.79 11.62 1.24
C ALA A 53 -9.35 10.30 1.80
N SER A 54 -9.48 9.27 0.96
CA SER A 54 -10.00 7.95 1.33
C SER A 54 -9.02 7.13 2.19
N VAL A 55 -7.73 7.40 2.12
CA VAL A 55 -6.70 6.67 2.87
C VAL A 55 -6.66 7.16 4.32
N GLY A 56 -6.90 6.26 5.27
CA GLY A 56 -6.75 6.55 6.70
C GLY A 56 -5.27 6.59 7.11
N MET A 57 -4.91 7.50 8.02
CA MET A 57 -3.56 7.54 8.61
C MET A 57 -3.67 7.34 10.13
N THR A 58 -2.90 6.41 10.65
CA THR A 58 -2.73 6.21 12.08
C THR A 58 -1.24 6.09 12.40
N VAL A 59 -0.85 6.54 13.59
CA VAL A 59 0.51 6.33 14.09
C VAL A 59 0.51 5.02 14.88
N PHE A 60 1.31 4.06 14.44
CA PHE A 60 1.49 2.79 15.14
C PHE A 60 2.61 2.93 16.18
N GLY A 61 2.24 2.95 17.47
CA GLY A 61 3.14 2.75 18.62
C GLY A 61 4.10 3.91 18.95
N ASP A 62 4.17 4.29 20.22
CA ASP A 62 5.27 5.06 20.83
C ASP A 62 6.44 4.17 21.28
N GLY A 63 6.37 2.86 20.97
CA GLY A 63 7.40 1.88 21.31
C GLY A 63 7.58 1.63 22.80
N SER A 64 6.73 2.16 23.69
CA SER A 64 6.99 2.18 25.13
C SER A 64 6.67 0.86 25.88
N GLY A 65 6.57 -0.26 25.18
CA GLY A 65 6.09 -1.53 25.76
C GLY A 65 6.49 -2.81 25.02
N GLN A 66 7.53 -2.77 24.19
CA GLN A 66 8.17 -3.93 23.56
C GLN A 66 9.69 -3.84 23.75
#